data_AF-A0AAN8M8F1-F1
#
_entry.id   AF-A0AAN8M8F1-F1
#
_cell.length_a   1.000
_cell.length_b   1.000
_cell.length_c   1.000
_cell.angle_alpha   90.00
_cell.angle_beta   90.00
_cell.angle_gamma   90.00
#
_symmetry.space_group_name_H-M   'P 1'
#
loop_
_entity.id
_entity.type
_entity.pdbx_description
1 polymer ?
#
loop_
_entity_poly.entity_id
_entity_poly.type
_entity_poly.pdbx_seq_one_letter_code
_entity_poly.pdbx_strand_id
1 'polypeptide(L)'
;MLVRWCICAGLAALMARKRSGDCCPRPPLNEDNARFCLLAGLILLYLLCGAAVFSTLEHPSELRARLLWDQQLDNFTLSHQVSLGALHALLRQYEEANGTGIRVDAHRPRWDFSGAFYFVGTVVSTIAPVFMSSCQHNLEVPSTVK
;
A
#
# COMPACT_ATOMS: atom_id res chain seq x y z
N MET A 1 -1.54 -6.33 -19.43
CA MET A 1 -0.90 -7.47 -20.13
C MET A 1 -0.01 -8.33 -19.21
N LEU A 2 0.54 -7.82 -18.10
CA LEU A 2 1.35 -8.62 -17.16
C LEU A 2 0.55 -9.60 -16.28
N VAL A 3 -0.71 -9.30 -15.95
CA VAL A 3 -1.55 -10.18 -15.09
C VAL A 3 -1.86 -11.53 -15.75
N ARG A 4 -1.86 -11.58 -17.09
CA ARG A 4 -2.10 -12.83 -17.84
C ARG A 4 -0.87 -13.76 -17.86
N TRP A 5 0.33 -13.22 -17.62
CA TRP A 5 1.57 -14.00 -17.52
C TRP A 5 1.70 -14.71 -16.15
N CYS A 6 1.32 -14.06 -15.05
CA CYS A 6 1.36 -14.71 -13.73
C CYS A 6 0.40 -15.90 -13.60
N ILE A 7 -0.79 -15.82 -14.23
CA ILE A 7 -1.79 -16.90 -14.19
C ILE A 7 -1.32 -18.11 -15.01
N CYS A 8 -0.69 -17.89 -16.18
CA CYS A 8 -0.15 -18.98 -17.01
C CYS A 8 1.11 -19.63 -16.40
N ALA A 9 1.96 -18.87 -15.70
CA ALA A 9 3.12 -19.42 -15.00
C ALA A 9 2.70 -20.26 -13.78
N GLY A 10 1.66 -19.84 -13.05
CA GLY A 10 1.09 -20.60 -11.94
C GLY A 10 0.43 -21.93 -12.36
N LEU A 11 -0.25 -21.95 -13.50
CA LEU A 11 -0.86 -23.18 -14.03
C LEU A 11 0.17 -24.19 -14.57
N ALA A 12 1.29 -23.72 -15.14
CA ALA A 12 2.35 -24.60 -15.62
C ALA A 12 3.07 -25.35 -14.48
N ALA A 13 3.19 -24.73 -13.30
CA ALA A 13 3.79 -25.36 -12.12
C ALA A 13 2.89 -26.46 -11.50
N LEU A 14 1.57 -26.40 -11.70
CA LEU A 14 0.61 -27.35 -11.11
C LEU A 14 0.47 -28.66 -11.93
N MET A 15 1.01 -28.71 -13.14
CA MET A 15 0.90 -29.86 -14.07
C MET A 15 2.17 -30.70 -14.21
N ALA A 16 3.17 -30.51 -13.32
CA ALA A 16 4.30 -31.43 -13.20
C ALA A 16 4.02 -32.54 -12.17
N ARG A 17 2.92 -33.27 -12.34
CA ARG A 17 2.62 -34.47 -11.53
C ARG A 17 3.47 -35.64 -12.02
N LYS A 18 4.74 -35.69 -11.61
CA LYS A 18 5.62 -36.84 -11.85
C LYS A 18 5.11 -38.02 -11.03
N ARG A 19 4.44 -38.97 -11.69
CA ARG A 19 4.29 -40.34 -11.20
C ARG A 19 5.69 -40.96 -11.14
N SER A 20 6.19 -41.25 -9.96
CA SER A 20 7.27 -42.22 -9.75
C SER A 20 7.04 -42.82 -8.37
N GLY A 21 6.80 -44.13 -8.34
CA GLY A 21 6.75 -44.88 -7.10
C GLY A 21 8.13 -44.87 -6.46
N ASP A 22 8.16 -44.80 -5.14
CA ASP A 22 9.34 -45.18 -4.39
C ASP A 22 8.94 -45.73 -3.01
N CYS A 23 9.42 -46.94 -2.74
CA CYS A 23 9.32 -47.62 -1.47
C CYS A 23 10.42 -47.07 -0.55
N CYS A 24 10.08 -46.22 0.43
CA CYS A 24 10.89 -46.03 1.64
C CYS A 24 10.09 -45.34 2.75
N PRO A 25 10.43 -45.57 4.04
CA PRO A 25 9.62 -45.16 5.17
C PRO A 25 9.64 -43.64 5.34
N ARG A 26 8.45 -43.06 5.51
CA ARG A 26 8.26 -41.63 5.78
C ARG A 26 9.02 -41.26 7.06
N PRO A 27 9.89 -40.23 7.07
CA PRO A 27 10.41 -39.72 8.33
C PRO A 27 9.22 -39.23 9.18
N PRO A 28 9.24 -39.41 10.51
CA PRO A 28 8.22 -38.85 11.39
C PRO A 28 8.41 -37.34 11.40
N LEU A 29 7.83 -36.67 10.40
CA LEU A 29 7.71 -35.23 10.37
C LEU A 29 6.85 -34.91 11.60
N ASN A 30 7.50 -34.33 12.61
CA ASN A 30 6.90 -33.92 13.87
C ASN A 30 5.52 -33.33 13.53
N GLU A 31 4.48 -33.92 14.10
CA GLU A 31 3.11 -33.67 13.70
C GLU A 31 2.72 -32.19 13.90
N ASP A 32 3.39 -31.49 14.81
CA ASP A 32 3.23 -30.07 15.05
C ASP A 32 3.86 -29.22 13.94
N ASN A 33 5.06 -29.55 13.46
CA ASN A 33 5.71 -28.87 12.33
C ASN A 33 4.90 -29.05 11.04
N ALA A 34 4.32 -30.24 10.83
CA ALA A 34 3.41 -30.48 9.71
C ALA A 34 2.17 -29.57 9.78
N ARG A 35 1.60 -29.42 10.98
CA ARG A 35 0.45 -28.52 11.22
C ARG A 35 0.83 -27.06 11.02
N PHE A 36 1.97 -26.60 11.52
CA PHE A 36 2.44 -25.23 11.30
C PHE A 36 2.69 -24.93 9.81
N CYS A 37 3.31 -25.86 9.08
CA CYS A 37 3.53 -25.70 7.64
C CYS A 37 2.21 -25.69 6.86
N LEU A 38 1.25 -26.55 7.21
CA LEU A 38 -0.09 -26.56 6.60
C LEU A 38 -0.80 -25.22 6.87
N LEU A 39 -0.78 -24.76 8.12
CA LEU A 39 -1.43 -23.51 8.52
C LEU A 39 -0.78 -22.29 7.85
N ALA A 40 0.55 -22.25 7.78
CA ALA A 40 1.27 -21.21 7.04
C ALA A 40 0.93 -21.24 5.54
N GLY A 41 0.86 -22.43 4.93
CA GLY A 41 0.44 -22.59 3.54
C GLY A 41 -0.98 -22.10 3.29
N LEU A 42 -1.92 -22.39 4.21
CA LEU A 42 -3.30 -21.95 4.14
C LEU A 42 -3.42 -20.42 4.31
N ILE A 43 -2.66 -19.82 5.22
CA ILE A 43 -2.58 -18.37 5.39
C ILE A 43 -2.02 -17.70 4.12
N LEU A 44 -0.94 -18.25 3.56
CA LEU A 44 -0.37 -17.73 2.31
C LEU A 44 -1.37 -17.81 1.16
N LEU A 45 -2.07 -18.94 1.02
CA LEU A 45 -3.13 -19.08 0.01
C LEU A 45 -4.25 -18.06 0.21
N TYR A 46 -4.68 -17.87 1.46
CA TYR A 46 -5.70 -16.88 1.81
C TYR A 46 -5.25 -15.46 1.43
N LEU A 47 -4.01 -15.08 1.76
CA LEU A 47 -3.44 -13.77 1.41
C LEU A 47 -3.29 -13.59 -0.09
N LEU A 48 -2.86 -14.62 -0.83
CA LEU A 48 -2.73 -14.56 -2.29
C LEU A 48 -4.10 -14.43 -2.98
N CYS A 49 -5.09 -15.19 -2.52
CA CYS A 49 -6.47 -15.05 -3.00
C CYS A 49 -7.01 -13.64 -2.69
N GLY A 50 -6.81 -13.14 -1.48
CA GLY A 50 -7.18 -11.78 -1.10
C GLY A 50 -6.52 -10.73 -2.00
N ALA A 51 -5.20 -10.82 -2.20
CA ALA A 51 -4.44 -9.91 -3.05
C ALA A 51 -4.92 -9.93 -4.51
N ALA A 52 -5.26 -11.11 -5.05
CA ALA A 52 -5.78 -11.22 -6.41
C ALA A 52 -7.18 -10.58 -6.54
N VAL A 53 -8.04 -10.78 -5.56
CA VAL A 53 -9.38 -10.16 -5.52
C VAL A 53 -9.27 -8.65 -5.40
N PHE A 54 -8.51 -8.14 -4.43
CA PHE A 54 -8.32 -6.69 -4.27
C PHE A 54 -7.62 -6.08 -5.48
N SER A 55 -6.62 -6.74 -6.06
CA SER A 55 -5.95 -6.25 -7.28
C SER A 55 -6.92 -6.13 -8.45
N THR A 56 -7.86 -7.06 -8.64
CA THR A 56 -8.84 -6.96 -9.73
C THR A 56 -9.91 -5.90 -9.48
N LEU A 57 -10.29 -5.67 -8.22
CA LEU A 57 -11.28 -4.68 -7.85
C LEU A 57 -10.73 -3.24 -7.84
N GLU A 58 -9.52 -3.03 -7.33
CA GLU A 58 -8.94 -1.70 -7.11
C GLU A 58 -8.07 -1.20 -8.27
N HIS A 59 -7.41 -2.08 -9.02
CA HIS A 59 -6.63 -1.67 -10.19
C HIS A 59 -7.43 -0.86 -11.24
N PRO A 60 -8.71 -1.17 -11.57
CA PRO A 60 -9.46 -0.35 -12.52
C PRO A 60 -9.87 1.01 -11.95
N SER A 61 -10.09 1.15 -10.63
CA SER A 61 -10.41 2.45 -10.03
C SER A 61 -9.17 3.33 -9.95
N GLU A 62 -8.01 2.77 -9.64
CA GLU A 62 -6.73 3.47 -9.65
C GLU A 62 -6.41 4.04 -11.04
N LEU A 63 -6.57 3.23 -12.09
CA LEU A 63 -6.31 3.69 -13.46
C LEU A 63 -7.24 4.84 -13.87
N ARG A 64 -8.52 4.77 -13.51
CA ARG A 64 -9.47 5.87 -13.80
C ARG A 64 -9.12 7.14 -13.03
N ALA A 65 -8.74 7.01 -11.76
CA ALA A 65 -8.31 8.15 -10.97
C ALA A 65 -7.06 8.81 -11.57
N ARG A 66 -6.08 8.02 -12.01
CA ARG A 66 -4.89 8.51 -12.73
C ARG A 66 -5.26 9.22 -14.03
N LEU A 67 -6.11 8.63 -14.86
CA LEU A 67 -6.54 9.26 -16.12
C LEU A 67 -7.28 10.58 -15.91
N LEU A 68 -8.18 10.64 -14.92
CA LEU A 68 -8.89 11.88 -14.59
C LEU A 68 -7.93 12.95 -14.03
N TRP A 69 -6.95 12.53 -13.22
CA TRP A 69 -5.91 13.41 -12.71
C TRP A 69 -5.07 14.01 -13.84
N ASP A 70 -4.59 13.17 -14.76
CA ASP A 70 -3.78 13.60 -15.92
C ASP A 70 -4.58 14.57 -16.80
N GLN A 71 -5.86 14.28 -17.06
CA GLN A 71 -6.75 15.18 -17.81
C GLN A 71 -6.94 16.54 -17.13
N GLN A 72 -7.09 16.56 -15.80
CA GLN A 72 -7.19 17.82 -15.05
C GLN A 72 -5.88 18.61 -15.11
N LEU A 73 -4.74 17.92 -15.02
CA LEU A 73 -3.43 18.54 -15.06
C LEU A 73 -3.15 19.13 -16.45
N ASP A 74 -3.46 18.41 -17.52
CA ASP A 74 -3.33 18.86 -18.90
C ASP A 74 -4.25 20.06 -19.19
N ASN A 75 -5.51 20.01 -18.75
CA ASN A 75 -6.46 21.11 -18.91
C ASN A 75 -5.98 22.38 -18.17
N PHE A 76 -5.48 22.22 -16.94
CA PHE A 76 -4.92 23.34 -16.18
C PHE A 76 -3.69 23.95 -16.86
N THR A 77 -2.80 23.10 -17.36
CA THR A 77 -1.58 23.49 -18.08
C THR A 77 -1.90 24.27 -19.36
N LEU A 78 -2.85 23.78 -20.15
CA LEU A 78 -3.34 24.47 -21.36
C LEU A 78 -4.02 25.80 -21.03
N SER A 79 -4.86 25.82 -19.99
CA SER A 79 -5.62 27.03 -19.61
C SER A 79 -4.73 28.13 -19.03
N HIS A 80 -3.63 27.80 -18.34
CA HIS A 80 -2.77 28.77 -17.63
C HIS A 80 -1.40 28.98 -18.30
N GLN A 81 -1.15 28.37 -19.47
CA GLN A 81 0.15 28.41 -20.17
C GLN A 81 1.36 28.06 -19.29
N VAL A 82 1.15 27.19 -18.30
CA VAL A 82 2.21 26.77 -17.37
C VAL A 82 3.07 25.71 -18.05
N SER A 83 4.39 25.72 -17.84
CA SER A 83 5.23 24.62 -18.32
C SER A 83 4.96 23.35 -17.50
N LEU A 84 4.55 22.27 -18.17
CA LEU A 84 4.24 20.96 -17.56
C LEU A 84 5.37 20.45 -16.64
N GLY A 85 6.63 20.69 -17.03
CA GLY A 85 7.80 20.33 -16.22
C GLY A 85 7.87 21.06 -14.87
N ALA A 86 7.56 22.37 -14.83
CA ALA A 86 7.56 23.14 -13.58
C ALA A 86 6.39 22.74 -12.67
N LEU A 87 5.22 22.42 -13.26
CA LEU A 87 4.07 21.93 -12.52
C LEU A 87 4.36 20.57 -11.87
N HIS A 88 4.99 19.63 -12.59
CA HIS A 88 5.43 18.36 -12.02
C HIS A 88 6.46 18.54 -10.89
N ALA A 89 7.40 19.48 -11.04
CA ALA A 89 8.35 19.79 -9.98
C ALA A 89 7.65 20.31 -8.72
N LEU A 90 6.65 21.19 -8.87
CA LEU A 90 5.83 21.68 -7.76
C LEU A 90 5.00 20.56 -7.13
N LEU A 91 4.36 19.69 -7.92
CA LEU A 91 3.60 18.55 -7.41
C LEU A 91 4.49 17.59 -6.61
N ARG A 92 5.73 17.36 -7.06
CA ARG A 92 6.70 16.53 -6.34
C ARG A 92 7.10 17.15 -5.00
N GLN A 93 7.36 18.46 -4.98
CA GLN A 93 7.62 19.19 -3.73
C GLN A 93 6.40 19.19 -2.80
N TYR A 94 5.20 19.28 -3.36
CA TYR A 94 3.96 19.16 -2.60
C TYR A 94 3.76 17.76 -2.03
N GLU A 95 4.09 16.70 -2.77
CA GLU A 95 4.05 15.31 -2.28
C GLU A 95 5.03 15.10 -1.13
N GLU A 96 6.25 15.65 -1.24
CA GLU A 96 7.25 15.66 -0.15
C GLU A 96 6.74 16.43 1.08
N ALA A 97 6.14 17.62 0.89
CA ALA A 97 5.55 18.41 1.96
C ALA A 97 4.34 17.72 2.61
N ASN A 98 3.47 17.09 1.81
CA ASN A 98 2.32 16.34 2.31
C ASN A 98 2.76 15.06 3.04
N GLY A 99 3.82 14.40 2.56
CA GLY A 99 4.48 13.29 3.24
C GLY A 99 5.01 13.67 4.63
N THR A 100 5.50 14.90 4.78
CA THR A 100 5.91 15.49 6.08
C THR A 100 4.76 16.09 6.90
N GLY A 101 3.51 15.93 6.43
CA GLY A 101 2.30 16.30 7.16
C GLY A 101 1.85 17.75 6.99
N ILE A 102 2.49 18.52 6.09
CA ILE A 102 2.13 19.89 5.79
C ILE A 102 0.98 19.88 4.77
N ARG A 103 -0.21 20.32 5.21
CA ARG A 103 -1.42 20.36 4.37
C ARG A 103 -1.70 21.79 3.92
N VAL A 104 -2.02 21.97 2.65
CA VAL A 104 -2.34 23.29 2.05
C VAL A 104 -3.63 23.87 2.63
N ASP A 105 -4.60 23.03 3.00
CA ASP A 105 -5.82 23.46 3.68
C ASP A 105 -5.65 23.42 5.22
N ALA A 106 -5.15 24.51 5.79
CA ALA A 106 -5.01 24.69 7.24
C ALA A 106 -6.32 25.08 7.95
N HIS A 107 -7.48 24.88 7.30
CA HIS A 107 -8.75 25.47 7.73
C HIS A 107 -9.30 24.94 9.07
N ARG A 108 -8.77 23.79 9.55
CA ARG A 108 -9.03 23.26 10.90
C ARG A 108 -7.75 22.60 11.44
N PRO A 109 -7.22 23.02 12.60
CA PRO A 109 -6.07 22.36 13.19
C PRO A 109 -6.41 20.90 13.50
N ARG A 110 -5.60 19.99 12.98
CA ARG A 110 -5.78 18.54 13.19
C ARG A 110 -5.66 18.13 14.66
N TRP A 111 -4.93 18.94 15.44
CA TRP A 111 -4.64 18.75 16.86
C TRP A 111 -5.55 19.57 17.79
N ASP A 112 -6.80 19.81 17.37
CA ASP A 112 -7.84 20.27 18.30
C ASP A 112 -8.06 19.24 19.42
N PHE A 113 -8.58 19.65 20.59
CA PHE A 113 -8.87 18.76 21.72
C PHE A 113 -9.66 17.49 21.30
N SER A 114 -10.64 17.64 20.41
CA SER A 114 -11.41 16.51 19.84
C SER A 114 -10.57 15.56 18.98
N GLY A 115 -9.63 16.09 18.20
CA GLY A 115 -8.68 15.30 17.40
C GLY A 115 -7.66 14.57 18.28
N ALA A 116 -7.15 15.23 19.32
CA ALA A 116 -6.24 14.61 20.30
C ALA A 116 -6.92 13.50 21.11
N PHE A 117 -8.20 13.69 21.50
CA PHE A 117 -8.97 12.66 22.20
C PHE A 117 -9.23 11.42 21.32
N TYR A 118 -9.63 11.62 20.05
CA TYR A 118 -9.79 10.54 19.09
C TYR A 118 -8.46 9.78 18.84
N PHE A 119 -7.35 10.51 18.77
CA PHE A 119 -6.02 9.92 18.67
C PHE A 119 -5.71 8.98 19.85
N VAL A 120 -5.87 9.45 21.09
CA VAL A 120 -5.66 8.58 22.27
C VAL A 120 -6.59 7.36 22.24
N GLY A 121 -7.86 7.55 21.85
CA GLY A 121 -8.80 6.43 21.70
C GLY A 121 -8.37 5.39 20.65
N THR A 122 -7.78 5.81 19.54
CA THR A 122 -7.28 4.89 18.49
C THR A 122 -5.98 4.19 18.87
N VAL A 123 -5.12 4.84 19.66
CA VAL A 123 -3.91 4.23 20.25
C VAL A 123 -4.29 3.16 21.26
N VAL A 124 -5.23 3.46 22.16
CA VAL A 124 -5.70 2.52 23.20
C VAL A 124 -6.47 1.35 22.61
N SER A 125 -7.23 1.57 21.52
CA SER A 125 -8.01 0.51 20.86
C SER A 125 -7.22 -0.35 19.87
N THR A 126 -5.92 -0.09 19.66
CA THR A 126 -5.07 -0.77 18.66
C THR A 126 -5.51 -0.59 17.19
N ILE A 127 -6.42 0.35 16.92
CA ILE A 127 -6.97 0.62 15.59
C ILE A 127 -6.03 1.48 14.74
N ALA A 128 -5.05 2.16 15.37
CA ALA A 128 -3.94 2.92 14.79
C ALA A 128 -4.01 3.16 13.26
N PRO A 129 -4.84 4.12 12.80
CA PRO A 129 -4.80 4.55 11.42
C PRO A 129 -3.40 5.08 11.08
N VAL A 130 -2.93 4.84 9.86
CA VAL A 130 -1.59 5.19 9.27
C VAL A 130 -1.17 6.67 9.41
N PHE A 131 -2.00 7.49 10.05
CA PHE A 131 -1.90 8.93 10.27
C PHE A 131 -0.69 9.40 11.10
N MET A 132 -0.02 8.49 11.82
CA MET A 132 1.18 8.78 12.62
C MET A 132 2.45 8.98 11.79
N SER A 133 2.52 8.49 10.54
CA SER A 133 3.79 8.52 9.79
C SER A 133 4.25 9.93 9.39
N SER A 134 3.33 10.85 9.13
CA SER A 134 3.71 12.20 8.65
C SER A 134 4.26 13.14 9.74
N CYS A 135 3.92 12.96 11.02
CA CYS A 135 4.28 13.95 12.05
C CYS A 135 5.63 13.68 12.73
N GLN A 136 6.20 12.47 12.62
CA GLN A 136 7.44 12.14 13.33
C GLN A 136 8.69 12.77 12.68
N HIS A 137 8.63 13.17 11.39
CA HIS A 137 9.81 13.68 10.68
C HIS A 137 10.07 15.18 10.90
N ASN A 138 9.15 15.92 11.53
CA ASN A 138 9.23 17.38 11.73
C ASN A 138 9.62 17.80 13.16
N LEU A 139 10.03 16.88 14.03
CA LEU A 139 10.51 17.21 15.38
C LEU A 139 12.02 17.53 15.44
N GLU A 140 12.72 17.45 14.30
CA GLU A 140 14.12 17.88 14.16
C GLU A 140 14.22 19.30 13.57
N VAL A 141 13.47 20.25 14.14
CA VAL A 141 13.71 21.68 13.86
C VAL A 141 14.82 22.13 14.81
N PRO A 142 16.04 22.44 14.33
CA PRO A 142 17.06 23.03 15.18
C PRO A 142 16.55 24.40 15.65
N SER A 143 16.40 24.54 16.97
CA SER A 143 16.00 25.74 17.69
C SER A 143 17.04 26.86 17.58
N THR A 144 17.22 27.40 16.38
CA THR A 144 18.18 28.49 16.11
C THR A 144 17.54 29.63 15.34
N VAL A 145 16.50 30.24 15.93
CA VAL A 145 16.22 31.66 15.73
C VAL A 145 15.79 32.24 17.09
N LYS A 146 16.73 32.93 17.74
CA LYS A 146 16.45 34.05 18.64
C LYS A 146 16.66 35.33 17.84
#